data_AF-A0A2S5A1I2-F1
#
_entry.id   AF-A0A2S5A1I2-F1
#
_cell.length_a   1.000
_cell.length_b   1.000
_cell.length_c   1.000
_cell.angle_alpha   90.00
_cell.angle_beta   90.00
_cell.angle_gamma   90.00
#
_symmetry.space_group_name_H-M   'P 1'
#
loop_
_entity.id
_entity.type
_entity.pdbx_description
1 polymer ?
#
loop_
_entity_poly.entity_id
_entity_poly.type
_entity_poly.pdbx_seq_one_letter_code
_entity_poly.pdbx_strand_id
1 'polypeptide(L)'
;MCKVYRPVGSLTTIKSHLRNHNVNEFSSLNELITFQKNYSGNQQEIISNHSILIEQEKSTLNKEIVQLEDFIKTRKNEIEQELFFELEKLKQQLGSLLSSHFNIFNTFTNYLKKIGIKKRIREIELNLNLEIAYSIQESTNTLTKKINRYQYITSHFMDAVKQSSSLQLKELERKKSLIDELNTTIYGALGEQKVSNELENLPDEYILINDFTCSFYPPIYNRKENDYIKSVQIDHILISPAGIFLIETKNWSEHSLNNINLRSPVEQIKRTNFALFKILTGRITNSLDHHHWGERKVPIRNLIVLINQKPREEFQHVKILILKELRNYVEYFKPSFSSKETQIIANFLLSLNRDNFTKTPVPISKSERSIRPSLDSGSMTYSNVDTINKWKTIKLIFGVALIAITITFIDFLRQSFDSSKTANFQYSAQTARINSKKGLHLRDQPSSRGKILLTIPFNEKVEIIDKSGNGETIYGQTAYWYKVDYNGTTGWLWNEYLQMQ
;
A
#
# COMPACT_ATOMS: atom_id res chain seq x y z
N MET A 1 -29.65 30.78 -11.70
CA MET A 1 -29.51 29.48 -11.01
C MET A 1 -29.51 29.76 -9.51
N CYS A 2 -30.01 28.82 -8.72
CA CYS A 2 -30.14 28.92 -7.27
C CYS A 2 -28.79 29.27 -6.64
N LYS A 3 -28.81 30.18 -5.66
CA LYS A 3 -27.57 30.61 -4.98
C LYS A 3 -27.18 29.55 -3.96
N VAL A 4 -26.12 28.81 -4.22
CA VAL A 4 -25.62 27.75 -3.33
C VAL A 4 -24.53 28.31 -2.40
N TYR A 5 -24.74 28.17 -1.10
CA TYR A 5 -23.78 28.52 -0.06
C TYR A 5 -23.26 27.26 0.60
N ARG A 6 -21.92 27.21 0.77
CA ARG A 6 -21.13 26.16 1.43
C ARG A 6 -21.06 24.83 0.68
N PRO A 7 -19.95 24.08 0.85
CA PRO A 7 -19.88 22.70 0.42
C PRO A 7 -20.78 21.81 1.29
N VAL A 8 -21.11 20.63 0.78
CA VAL A 8 -21.76 19.56 1.55
C VAL A 8 -20.87 19.08 2.71
N GLY A 9 -21.50 18.74 3.83
CA GLY A 9 -20.81 18.54 5.12
C GLY A 9 -19.94 17.30 5.10
N SER A 10 -20.49 16.19 4.61
CA SER A 10 -19.75 14.92 4.52
C SER A 10 -18.50 15.03 3.64
N LEU A 11 -18.52 15.87 2.59
CA LEU A 11 -17.35 16.13 1.74
C LEU A 11 -16.23 16.85 2.50
N THR A 12 -16.59 17.80 3.37
CA THR A 12 -15.63 18.55 4.19
C THR A 12 -14.95 17.61 5.19
N THR A 13 -15.70 16.71 5.80
CA THR A 13 -15.19 15.66 6.71
C THR A 13 -14.21 14.73 6.00
N ILE A 14 -14.55 14.25 4.80
CA ILE A 14 -13.68 13.39 3.99
C ILE A 14 -12.37 14.11 3.66
N LYS A 15 -12.43 15.36 3.17
CA LYS A 15 -11.25 16.14 2.82
C LYS A 15 -10.34 16.38 4.03
N SER A 16 -10.90 16.67 5.19
CA SER A 16 -10.14 16.85 6.44
C SER A 16 -9.45 15.54 6.85
N HIS A 17 -10.17 14.42 6.83
CA HIS A 17 -9.63 13.12 7.21
C HIS A 17 -8.48 12.66 6.30
N LEU A 18 -8.61 12.84 4.98
CA LEU A 18 -7.56 12.50 4.01
C LEU A 18 -6.31 13.37 4.18
N ARG A 19 -6.49 14.69 4.39
CA ARG A 19 -5.37 15.62 4.67
C ARG A 19 -4.61 15.26 5.94
N ASN A 20 -5.32 14.89 7.00
CA ASN A 20 -4.70 14.48 8.27
C ASN A 20 -3.83 13.21 8.13
N HIS A 21 -4.07 12.40 7.09
CA HIS A 21 -3.31 11.18 6.78
C HIS A 21 -2.36 11.36 5.57
N ASN A 22 -2.04 12.60 5.19
CA ASN A 22 -1.15 12.95 4.08
C ASN A 22 -1.60 12.41 2.71
N VAL A 23 -2.90 12.30 2.48
CA VAL A 23 -3.48 11.90 1.19
C VAL A 23 -4.16 13.11 0.56
N ASN A 24 -3.44 13.82 -0.33
CA ASN A 24 -3.91 15.06 -0.95
C ASN A 24 -4.31 14.92 -2.43
N GLU A 25 -4.14 13.73 -2.99
CA GLU A 25 -4.33 13.44 -4.43
C GLU A 25 -5.80 13.41 -4.87
N PHE A 26 -6.74 13.22 -3.94
CA PHE A 26 -8.16 13.16 -4.26
C PHE A 26 -8.83 14.53 -4.09
N SER A 27 -9.25 15.11 -5.21
CA SER A 27 -9.93 16.40 -5.27
C SER A 27 -11.46 16.29 -5.23
N SER A 28 -11.99 15.13 -5.65
CA SER A 28 -13.42 14.87 -5.81
C SER A 28 -13.87 13.49 -5.30
N LEU A 29 -15.17 13.34 -5.01
CA LEU A 29 -15.77 12.04 -4.62
C LEU A 29 -15.69 11.02 -5.74
N ASN A 30 -15.80 11.46 -7.00
CA ASN A 30 -15.70 10.58 -8.15
C ASN A 30 -14.31 9.97 -8.27
N GLU A 31 -13.24 10.71 -7.96
CA GLU A 31 -11.88 10.16 -7.93
C GLU A 31 -11.72 9.10 -6.85
N LEU A 32 -12.29 9.30 -5.65
CA LEU A 32 -12.27 8.29 -4.58
C LEU A 32 -12.95 6.99 -5.01
N ILE A 33 -14.13 7.09 -5.61
CA ILE A 33 -14.89 5.93 -6.09
C ILE A 33 -14.15 5.24 -7.25
N THR A 34 -13.58 6.04 -8.14
CA THR A 34 -12.80 5.52 -9.28
C THR A 34 -11.57 4.78 -8.79
N PHE A 35 -10.87 5.33 -7.78
CA PHE A 35 -9.77 4.65 -7.12
C PHE A 35 -10.20 3.31 -6.50
N GLN A 36 -11.32 3.28 -5.77
CA GLN A 36 -11.82 2.03 -5.18
C GLN A 36 -12.16 0.97 -6.25
N LYS A 37 -12.79 1.39 -7.35
CA LYS A 37 -13.14 0.49 -8.47
C LYS A 37 -11.90 -0.02 -9.19
N ASN A 38 -10.89 0.83 -9.37
CA ASN A 38 -9.68 0.52 -10.12
C ASN A 38 -8.56 -0.05 -9.25
N TYR A 39 -8.78 -0.24 -7.95
CA TYR A 39 -7.75 -0.72 -7.02
C TYR A 39 -7.06 -2.02 -7.51
N SER A 40 -7.84 -3.01 -7.96
CA SER A 40 -7.27 -4.26 -8.48
C SER A 40 -6.47 -4.05 -9.77
N GLY A 41 -6.91 -3.11 -10.62
CA GLY A 41 -6.19 -2.73 -11.83
C GLY A 41 -4.86 -2.05 -11.50
N ASN A 42 -4.87 -1.08 -10.58
CA ASN A 42 -3.67 -0.39 -10.12
C ASN A 42 -2.68 -1.37 -9.46
N GLN A 43 -3.18 -2.33 -8.69
CA GLN A 43 -2.35 -3.38 -8.09
C GLN A 43 -1.69 -4.26 -9.15
N GLN A 44 -2.45 -4.69 -10.17
CA GLN A 44 -1.93 -5.47 -11.29
C GLN A 44 -0.93 -4.68 -12.13
N GLU A 45 -1.17 -3.39 -12.34
CA GLU A 45 -0.27 -2.50 -13.07
C GLU A 45 1.08 -2.36 -12.35
N ILE A 46 1.08 -2.13 -11.03
CA ILE A 46 2.31 -2.10 -10.22
C ILE A 46 3.07 -3.43 -10.36
N ILE A 47 2.37 -4.56 -10.21
CA ILE A 47 3.00 -5.89 -10.33
C ILE A 47 3.58 -6.06 -11.74
N SER A 48 2.85 -5.71 -12.79
CA SER A 48 3.28 -5.83 -14.18
C SER A 48 4.51 -4.97 -14.47
N ASN A 49 4.51 -3.71 -14.03
CA ASN A 49 5.65 -2.81 -14.17
C ASN A 49 6.90 -3.37 -13.47
N HIS A 50 6.75 -3.88 -12.25
CA HIS A 50 7.85 -4.51 -11.54
C HIS A 50 8.28 -5.85 -12.17
N SER A 51 7.37 -6.62 -12.76
CA SER A 51 7.75 -7.82 -13.55
C SER A 51 8.65 -7.45 -14.73
N ILE A 52 8.34 -6.37 -15.45
CA ILE A 52 9.18 -5.88 -16.55
C ILE A 52 10.56 -5.47 -16.03
N LEU A 53 10.63 -4.74 -14.92
CA LEU A 53 11.91 -4.32 -14.31
C LEU A 53 12.77 -5.50 -13.87
N ILE A 54 12.17 -6.54 -13.25
CA ILE A 54 12.90 -7.74 -12.82
C ILE A 54 13.38 -8.56 -14.04
N GLU A 55 12.60 -8.63 -15.12
CA GLU A 55 13.04 -9.32 -16.34
C GLU A 55 14.21 -8.57 -17.02
N GLN A 56 14.17 -7.23 -17.02
CA GLN A 56 15.28 -6.40 -17.48
C GLN A 56 16.52 -6.55 -16.58
N GLU A 57 16.34 -6.61 -15.26
CA GLU A 57 17.41 -6.90 -14.29
C GLU A 57 18.05 -8.25 -14.60
N LYS A 58 17.25 -9.29 -14.82
CA LYS A 58 17.72 -10.64 -15.16
C LYS A 58 18.54 -10.66 -16.45
N SER A 59 18.05 -10.00 -17.51
CA SER A 59 18.76 -9.89 -18.78
C SER A 59 20.09 -9.16 -18.63
N THR A 60 20.11 -8.08 -17.84
CA THR A 60 21.32 -7.30 -17.54
C THR A 60 22.33 -8.13 -16.74
N LEU A 61 21.89 -8.80 -15.68
CA LEU A 61 22.71 -9.69 -14.87
C LEU A 61 23.36 -10.79 -15.71
N ASN A 62 22.62 -11.41 -16.63
CA ASN A 62 23.18 -12.43 -17.51
C ASN A 62 24.34 -11.89 -18.38
N LYS A 63 24.18 -10.70 -18.94
CA LYS A 63 25.24 -10.04 -19.73
C LYS A 63 26.45 -9.70 -18.86
N GLU A 64 26.22 -9.13 -17.67
CA GLU A 64 27.28 -8.75 -16.75
C GLU A 64 28.04 -9.95 -16.18
N ILE A 65 27.36 -11.08 -15.94
CA ILE A 65 27.97 -12.34 -15.50
C ILE A 65 28.96 -12.84 -16.56
N VAL A 66 28.54 -12.95 -17.82
CA VAL A 66 29.40 -13.39 -18.92
C VAL A 66 30.61 -12.46 -19.08
N GLN A 67 30.39 -11.15 -19.02
CA GLN A 67 31.48 -10.16 -19.09
C GLN A 67 32.47 -10.28 -17.92
N LEU A 68 31.99 -10.51 -16.69
CA LEU A 68 32.86 -10.70 -15.53
C LEU A 68 33.63 -12.02 -15.60
N GLU A 69 33.01 -13.10 -16.07
CA GLU A 69 33.66 -14.39 -16.26
C GLU A 69 34.81 -14.28 -17.26
N ASP A 70 34.57 -13.64 -18.40
CA ASP A 70 35.59 -13.38 -19.42
C ASP A 70 36.71 -12.46 -18.91
N PHE A 71 36.36 -11.43 -18.12
CA PHE A 71 37.34 -10.55 -17.48
C PHE A 71 38.22 -11.31 -16.49
N ILE A 72 37.64 -12.10 -15.59
CA ILE A 72 38.38 -12.89 -14.60
C ILE A 72 39.29 -13.90 -15.30
N LYS A 73 38.80 -14.57 -16.36
CA LYS A 73 39.56 -15.52 -17.15
C LYS A 73 40.74 -14.85 -17.86
N THR A 74 40.51 -13.71 -18.50
CA THR A 74 41.56 -12.93 -19.18
C THR A 74 42.60 -12.46 -18.19
N ARG A 75 42.17 -11.86 -17.07
CA ARG A 75 43.08 -11.35 -16.04
C ARG A 75 43.93 -12.45 -15.41
N LYS A 76 43.35 -13.62 -15.18
CA LYS A 76 44.08 -14.81 -14.72
C LYS A 76 45.18 -15.19 -15.72
N ASN A 77 44.84 -15.29 -17.00
CA ASN A 77 45.81 -15.64 -18.04
C ASN A 77 46.93 -14.59 -18.19
N GLU A 78 46.61 -13.30 -18.10
CA GLU A 78 47.60 -12.22 -18.14
C GLU A 78 48.63 -12.36 -17.01
N ILE A 79 48.15 -12.56 -15.78
CA ILE A 79 49.03 -12.70 -14.60
C ILE A 79 49.88 -13.97 -14.71
N GLU A 80 49.30 -15.08 -15.18
CA GLU A 80 50.06 -16.32 -15.43
C GLU A 80 51.16 -16.10 -16.48
N GLN A 81 50.88 -15.34 -17.55
CA GLN A 81 51.87 -15.00 -18.58
C GLN A 81 52.95 -14.04 -18.08
N GLU A 82 52.59 -13.00 -17.32
CA GLU A 82 53.53 -12.06 -16.72
C GLU A 82 54.50 -12.78 -15.78
N LEU A 83 53.99 -13.67 -14.93
CA LEU A 83 54.80 -14.45 -13.99
C LEU A 83 55.64 -15.51 -14.70
N PHE A 84 55.13 -16.14 -15.77
CA PHE A 84 55.92 -17.04 -16.61
C PHE A 84 57.10 -16.31 -17.27
N PHE A 85 56.87 -15.12 -17.82
CA PHE A 85 57.92 -14.30 -18.41
C PHE A 85 58.97 -13.86 -17.38
N GLU A 86 58.55 -13.47 -16.16
CA GLU A 86 59.48 -13.16 -15.07
C GLU A 86 60.32 -14.39 -14.69
N LEU A 87 59.70 -15.58 -14.61
CA LEU A 87 60.40 -16.83 -14.33
C LEU A 87 61.42 -17.20 -15.41
N GLU A 88 61.07 -17.08 -16.69
CA GLU A 88 62.00 -17.33 -17.79
C GLU A 88 63.19 -16.36 -17.76
N LYS A 89 62.93 -15.07 -17.53
CA LYS A 89 63.98 -14.05 -17.39
C LYS A 89 64.92 -14.36 -16.23
N LEU A 90 64.40 -14.74 -15.07
CA LEU A 90 65.20 -15.14 -13.90
C LEU A 90 66.01 -16.41 -14.17
N LYS A 91 65.44 -17.40 -14.87
CA LYS A 91 66.15 -18.61 -15.30
C LYS A 91 67.28 -18.31 -16.29
N GLN A 92 67.05 -17.43 -17.26
CA GLN A 92 68.08 -17.00 -18.22
C GLN A 92 69.21 -16.23 -17.53
N GLN A 93 68.89 -15.33 -16.59
CA GLN A 93 69.87 -14.64 -15.76
C GLN A 93 70.71 -15.63 -14.94
N LEU A 94 70.07 -16.66 -14.35
CA LEU A 94 70.77 -17.73 -13.64
C LEU A 94 71.73 -18.50 -14.55
N GLY A 95 71.31 -18.80 -15.79
CA GLY A 95 72.12 -19.45 -16.83
C GLY A 95 73.35 -18.63 -17.22
N SER A 96 73.18 -17.32 -17.47
CA SER A 96 74.30 -16.43 -17.81
C SER A 96 75.35 -16.29 -16.70
N LEU A 97 74.93 -16.38 -15.43
CA LEU A 97 75.82 -16.39 -14.25
C LEU A 97 76.54 -17.74 -14.06
N LEU A 98 76.11 -18.81 -14.75
CA LEU A 98 76.81 -20.09 -14.76
C LEU A 98 77.93 -20.12 -15.82
N SER A 99 77.83 -19.31 -16.88
CA SER A 99 78.78 -19.26 -18.01
C SER A 99 79.89 -18.19 -17.89
N SER A 100 79.93 -17.40 -16.80
CA SER A 100 80.91 -16.31 -16.62
C SER A 100 82.29 -16.81 -16.18
N HIS A 101 83.36 -16.35 -16.86
CA HIS A 101 84.77 -16.66 -16.54
C HIS A 101 85.26 -16.10 -15.20
N PHE A 102 86.27 -16.78 -14.64
CA PHE A 102 86.76 -16.71 -13.26
C PHE A 102 87.43 -15.38 -12.88
N ASN A 103 86.93 -14.72 -11.83
CA ASN A 103 87.62 -13.70 -11.05
C ASN A 103 87.19 -13.83 -9.57
N ILE A 104 88.14 -13.90 -8.62
CA ILE A 104 87.93 -14.36 -7.23
C ILE A 104 86.91 -13.51 -6.44
N PHE A 105 86.92 -12.19 -6.60
CA PHE A 105 85.91 -11.28 -6.00
C PHE A 105 84.55 -11.33 -6.71
N ASN A 106 84.53 -11.66 -8.01
CA ASN A 106 83.28 -11.88 -8.75
C ASN A 106 82.62 -13.21 -8.36
N THR A 107 83.36 -14.20 -7.87
CA THR A 107 82.80 -15.50 -7.43
C THR A 107 81.88 -15.38 -6.23
N PHE A 108 82.26 -14.62 -5.20
CA PHE A 108 81.44 -14.43 -4.00
C PHE A 108 80.17 -13.61 -4.29
N THR A 109 80.31 -12.53 -5.07
CA THR A 109 79.17 -11.69 -5.49
C THR A 109 78.23 -12.44 -6.44
N ASN A 110 78.74 -13.23 -7.38
CA ASN A 110 77.92 -14.08 -8.25
C ASN A 110 77.26 -15.24 -7.49
N TYR A 111 77.88 -15.78 -6.45
CA TYR A 111 77.29 -16.78 -5.56
C TYR A 111 76.09 -16.21 -4.78
N LEU A 112 76.24 -15.03 -4.18
CA LEU A 112 75.14 -14.34 -3.50
C LEU A 112 74.01 -13.98 -4.47
N LYS A 113 74.32 -13.50 -5.69
CA LYS A 113 73.32 -13.25 -6.74
C LYS A 113 72.57 -14.52 -7.15
N LYS A 114 73.25 -15.66 -7.29
CA LYS A 114 72.62 -16.96 -7.59
C LYS A 114 71.64 -17.38 -6.49
N ILE A 115 72.00 -17.20 -5.22
CA ILE A 115 71.11 -17.48 -4.09
C ILE A 115 69.88 -16.56 -4.14
N GLY A 116 70.08 -15.27 -4.39
CA GLY A 116 69.00 -14.29 -4.53
C GLY A 116 68.01 -14.66 -5.65
N ILE A 117 68.52 -14.99 -6.84
CA ILE A 117 67.69 -15.40 -7.98
C ILE A 117 66.93 -16.70 -7.70
N LYS A 118 67.60 -17.73 -7.13
CA LYS A 118 66.94 -18.99 -6.76
C LYS A 118 65.84 -18.79 -5.72
N LYS A 119 66.06 -17.92 -4.74
CA LYS A 119 65.06 -17.57 -3.73
C LYS A 119 63.85 -16.90 -4.38
N ARG A 120 64.08 -15.95 -5.29
CA ARG A 120 63.01 -15.23 -6.01
C ARG A 120 62.20 -16.14 -6.94
N ILE A 121 62.84 -17.05 -7.67
CA ILE A 121 62.15 -18.09 -8.46
C ILE A 121 61.22 -18.91 -7.55
N ARG A 122 61.74 -19.36 -6.41
CA ARG A 122 60.97 -20.16 -5.45
C ARG A 122 59.82 -19.37 -4.80
N GLU A 123 60.01 -18.07 -4.56
CA GLU A 123 58.95 -17.17 -4.07
C GLU A 123 57.82 -17.02 -5.09
N ILE A 124 58.14 -16.82 -6.37
CA ILE A 124 57.14 -16.73 -7.45
C ILE A 124 56.38 -18.06 -7.60
N GLU A 125 57.09 -19.20 -7.64
CA GLU A 125 56.49 -20.54 -7.77
C GLU A 125 55.57 -20.88 -6.59
N LEU A 126 55.93 -20.49 -5.37
CA LEU A 126 55.12 -20.76 -4.18
C LEU A 126 53.92 -19.81 -4.01
N ASN A 127 54.03 -18.57 -4.48
CA ASN A 127 53.00 -17.54 -4.27
C ASN A 127 52.08 -17.32 -5.47
N LEU A 128 52.34 -17.94 -6.64
CA LEU A 128 51.55 -17.81 -7.87
C LEU A 128 50.04 -17.83 -7.62
N ASN A 129 49.55 -18.89 -6.96
CA ASN A 129 48.12 -19.08 -6.71
C ASN A 129 47.54 -18.01 -5.78
N LEU A 130 48.33 -17.52 -4.82
CA LEU A 130 47.92 -16.47 -3.88
C LEU A 130 47.80 -15.12 -4.59
N GLU A 131 48.74 -14.81 -5.48
CA GLU A 131 48.76 -13.58 -6.24
C GLU A 131 47.61 -13.50 -7.25
N ILE A 132 47.36 -14.61 -7.97
CA ILE A 132 46.17 -14.75 -8.83
C ILE A 132 44.91 -14.59 -7.99
N ALA A 133 44.75 -15.35 -6.90
CA ALA A 133 43.55 -15.30 -6.06
C ALA A 133 43.27 -13.90 -5.50
N TYR A 134 44.30 -13.19 -5.03
CA TYR A 134 44.17 -11.83 -4.51
C TYR A 134 43.75 -10.84 -5.62
N SER A 135 44.37 -10.92 -6.79
CA SER A 135 44.10 -10.00 -7.90
C SER A 135 42.67 -10.09 -8.46
N ILE A 136 42.05 -11.27 -8.41
CA ILE A 136 40.69 -11.51 -8.91
C ILE A 136 39.63 -11.49 -7.80
N GLN A 137 40.03 -11.39 -6.53
CA GLN A 137 39.13 -11.60 -5.38
C GLN A 137 37.88 -10.73 -5.42
N GLU A 138 38.05 -9.43 -5.68
CA GLU A 138 36.94 -8.47 -5.73
C GLU A 138 35.97 -8.78 -6.89
N SER A 139 36.52 -9.12 -8.05
CA SER A 139 35.74 -9.50 -9.23
C SER A 139 34.99 -10.81 -9.00
N THR A 140 35.63 -11.82 -8.41
CA THR A 140 35.01 -13.10 -8.06
C THR A 140 33.90 -12.95 -7.01
N ASN A 141 34.09 -12.09 -6.01
CA ASN A 141 33.05 -11.76 -5.03
C ASN A 141 31.84 -11.08 -5.69
N THR A 142 32.09 -10.16 -6.62
CA THR A 142 31.04 -9.48 -7.39
C THR A 142 30.30 -10.46 -8.29
N LEU A 143 31.02 -11.35 -8.98
CA LEU A 143 30.47 -12.42 -9.80
C LEU A 143 29.55 -13.32 -8.97
N THR A 144 30.01 -13.74 -7.79
CA THR A 144 29.23 -14.61 -6.88
C THR A 144 27.92 -13.94 -6.46
N LYS A 145 27.96 -12.65 -6.11
CA LYS A 145 26.74 -11.89 -5.77
C LYS A 145 25.77 -11.81 -6.95
N LYS A 146 26.27 -11.54 -8.16
CA LYS A 146 25.45 -11.47 -9.38
C LYS A 146 24.85 -12.82 -9.75
N ILE A 147 25.62 -13.90 -9.67
CA ILE A 147 25.14 -15.28 -9.89
C ILE A 147 24.04 -15.63 -8.89
N ASN A 148 24.25 -15.37 -7.60
CA ASN A 148 23.24 -15.63 -6.56
C ASN A 148 21.94 -14.86 -6.83
N ARG A 149 22.04 -13.59 -7.22
CA ARG A 149 20.86 -12.79 -7.58
C ARG A 149 20.17 -13.32 -8.84
N TYR A 150 20.92 -13.66 -9.88
CA TYR A 150 20.39 -14.23 -11.12
C TYR A 150 19.67 -15.56 -10.88
N GLN A 151 20.28 -16.45 -10.09
CA GLN A 151 19.69 -17.73 -9.70
C GLN A 151 18.42 -17.52 -8.88
N TYR A 152 18.42 -16.57 -7.94
CA TYR A 152 17.25 -16.21 -7.17
C TYR A 152 16.10 -15.72 -8.06
N ILE A 153 16.36 -14.77 -8.98
CA ILE A 153 15.32 -14.30 -9.91
C ILE A 153 14.81 -15.44 -10.81
N THR A 154 15.70 -16.32 -11.25
CA THR A 154 15.34 -17.44 -12.13
C THR A 154 14.46 -18.48 -11.44
N SER A 155 14.72 -18.75 -10.16
CA SER A 155 13.98 -19.75 -9.38
C SER A 155 12.75 -19.19 -8.65
N HIS A 156 12.77 -17.91 -8.28
CA HIS A 156 11.78 -17.24 -7.44
C HIS A 156 11.38 -15.88 -8.03
N PHE A 157 11.05 -15.85 -9.32
CA PHE A 157 10.73 -14.60 -10.04
C PHE A 157 9.65 -13.78 -9.35
N MET A 158 8.54 -14.42 -8.96
CA MET A 158 7.42 -13.74 -8.32
C MET A 158 7.78 -13.15 -6.95
N ASP A 159 8.67 -13.79 -6.19
CA ASP A 159 9.14 -13.25 -4.92
C ASP A 159 10.05 -12.03 -5.12
N ALA A 160 10.91 -12.07 -6.15
CA ALA A 160 11.71 -10.91 -6.54
C ALA A 160 10.84 -9.72 -6.96
N VAL A 161 9.77 -9.97 -7.73
CA VAL A 161 8.77 -8.95 -8.09
C VAL A 161 8.08 -8.41 -6.84
N LYS A 162 7.61 -9.28 -5.94
CA LYS A 162 6.94 -8.89 -4.69
C LYS A 162 7.84 -8.06 -3.76
N GLN A 163 9.12 -8.41 -3.65
CA GLN A 163 10.09 -7.63 -2.88
C GLN A 163 10.25 -6.24 -3.47
N SER A 164 10.43 -6.16 -4.79
CA SER A 164 10.61 -4.91 -5.53
C SER A 164 9.38 -4.00 -5.45
N SER A 165 8.17 -4.56 -5.59
CA SER A 165 6.92 -3.80 -5.57
C SER A 165 6.38 -3.51 -4.17
N SER A 166 6.97 -4.08 -3.13
CA SER A 166 6.42 -4.09 -1.76
C SER A 166 6.09 -2.71 -1.21
N LEU A 167 6.94 -1.71 -1.45
CA LEU A 167 6.73 -0.36 -0.96
C LEU A 167 5.54 0.32 -1.63
N GLN A 168 5.42 0.20 -2.96
CA GLN A 168 4.30 0.77 -3.72
C GLN A 168 2.98 0.08 -3.37
N LEU A 169 2.99 -1.24 -3.22
CA LEU A 169 1.81 -2.00 -2.83
C LEU A 169 1.35 -1.66 -1.40
N LYS A 170 2.28 -1.47 -0.46
CA LYS A 170 1.96 -1.03 0.91
C LYS A 170 1.32 0.36 0.93
N GLU A 171 1.84 1.30 0.15
CA GLU A 171 1.23 2.63 0.04
C GLU A 171 -0.15 2.57 -0.61
N LEU A 172 -0.33 1.75 -1.66
CA LEU A 172 -1.63 1.54 -2.28
C LEU A 172 -2.65 0.95 -1.28
N GLU A 173 -2.23 -0.04 -0.49
CA GLU A 173 -3.06 -0.66 0.54
C GLU A 173 -3.42 0.31 1.67
N ARG A 174 -2.44 1.09 2.13
CA ARG A 174 -2.66 2.13 3.15
C ARG A 174 -3.74 3.11 2.69
N LYS A 175 -3.66 3.57 1.44
CA LYS A 175 -4.68 4.46 0.85
C LYS A 175 -6.05 3.79 0.77
N LYS A 176 -6.09 2.53 0.34
CA LYS A 176 -7.33 1.75 0.28
C LYS A 176 -7.99 1.62 1.66
N SER A 177 -7.23 1.24 2.69
CA SER A 177 -7.76 1.11 4.05
C SER A 177 -8.39 2.42 4.54
N LEU A 178 -7.68 3.54 4.38
CA LEU A 178 -8.17 4.86 4.77
C LEU A 178 -9.46 5.25 4.05
N ILE A 179 -9.58 4.95 2.75
CA ILE A 179 -10.79 5.23 1.98
C ILE A 179 -11.93 4.29 2.39
N ASP A 180 -11.61 3.02 2.67
CA ASP A 180 -12.61 2.04 3.07
C ASP A 180 -13.21 2.35 4.45
N GLU A 181 -12.43 2.91 5.37
CA GLU A 181 -12.91 3.47 6.65
C GLU A 181 -13.92 4.60 6.45
N LEU A 182 -13.78 5.37 5.37
CA LEU A 182 -14.66 6.49 5.03
C LEU A 182 -15.87 6.10 4.18
N ASN A 183 -16.06 4.82 3.84
CA ASN A 183 -17.10 4.37 2.91
C ASN A 183 -18.49 4.91 3.24
N THR A 184 -18.91 4.80 4.51
CA THR A 184 -20.23 5.28 4.96
C THR A 184 -20.40 6.78 4.73
N THR A 185 -19.36 7.57 5.06
CA THR A 185 -19.30 9.02 4.84
C THR A 185 -19.28 9.36 3.34
N ILE A 186 -18.55 8.60 2.52
CA ILE A 186 -18.51 8.78 1.05
C ILE A 186 -19.90 8.60 0.46
N TYR A 187 -20.62 7.54 0.83
CA TYR A 187 -21.98 7.32 0.34
C TYR A 187 -22.96 8.39 0.84
N GLY A 188 -22.80 8.89 2.07
CA GLY A 188 -23.52 10.05 2.59
C GLY A 188 -23.28 11.30 1.73
N ALA A 189 -22.02 11.64 1.51
CA ALA A 189 -21.59 12.79 0.72
C ALA A 189 -22.11 12.74 -0.72
N LEU A 190 -22.12 11.55 -1.34
CA LEU A 190 -22.71 11.36 -2.67
C LEU A 190 -24.21 11.67 -2.70
N GLY A 191 -24.94 11.28 -1.65
CA GLY A 191 -26.35 11.61 -1.54
C GLY A 191 -26.54 13.11 -1.44
N GLU A 192 -25.88 13.75 -0.48
CA GLU A 192 -25.95 15.19 -0.26
C GLU A 192 -25.58 15.97 -1.53
N GLN A 193 -24.53 15.54 -2.24
CA GLN A 193 -24.09 16.18 -3.49
C GLN A 193 -25.15 16.07 -4.59
N LYS A 194 -25.79 14.91 -4.76
CA LYS A 194 -26.87 14.74 -5.75
C LYS A 194 -28.05 15.67 -5.46
N VAL A 195 -28.44 15.81 -4.19
CA VAL A 195 -29.51 16.71 -3.77
C VAL A 195 -29.11 18.17 -4.03
N SER A 196 -27.90 18.57 -3.65
CA SER A 196 -27.40 19.92 -3.89
C SER A 196 -27.40 20.27 -5.38
N ASN A 197 -26.91 19.35 -6.23
CA ASN A 197 -26.86 19.56 -7.68
C ASN A 197 -28.27 19.67 -8.30
N GLU A 198 -29.23 18.87 -7.82
CA GLU A 198 -30.63 18.96 -8.29
C GLU A 198 -31.25 20.31 -7.94
N LEU A 199 -31.01 20.79 -6.72
CA LEU A 199 -31.53 22.08 -6.23
C LEU A 199 -30.83 23.29 -6.84
N GLU A 200 -29.58 23.17 -7.28
CA GLU A 200 -28.83 24.23 -7.98
C GLU A 200 -29.53 24.66 -9.29
N ASN A 201 -30.28 23.74 -9.91
CA ASN A 201 -31.06 23.99 -11.13
C ASN A 201 -32.33 24.84 -10.92
N LEU A 202 -32.67 25.18 -9.68
CA LEU A 202 -33.79 26.09 -9.37
C LEU A 202 -33.47 27.55 -9.80
N PRO A 203 -34.49 28.41 -9.90
CA PRO A 203 -34.30 29.84 -10.15
C PRO A 203 -33.43 30.54 -9.08
N ASP A 204 -32.89 31.72 -9.41
CA ASP A 204 -32.02 32.51 -8.52
C ASP A 204 -32.74 33.18 -7.33
N GLU A 205 -34.08 33.13 -7.33
CA GLU A 205 -34.93 33.44 -6.17
C GLU A 205 -34.79 32.41 -5.04
N TYR A 206 -34.22 31.23 -5.33
CA TYR A 206 -33.95 30.19 -4.34
C TYR A 206 -32.52 30.33 -3.81
N ILE A 207 -32.37 30.11 -2.50
CA ILE A 207 -31.09 30.15 -1.81
C ILE A 207 -30.90 28.84 -1.06
N LEU A 208 -29.85 28.10 -1.40
CA LEU A 208 -29.49 26.84 -0.76
C LEU A 208 -28.32 27.08 0.20
N ILE A 209 -28.46 26.64 1.45
CA ILE A 209 -27.40 26.63 2.45
C ILE A 209 -27.12 25.17 2.82
N ASN A 210 -25.94 24.68 2.45
CA ASN A 210 -25.48 23.34 2.80
C ASN A 210 -24.78 23.33 4.16
N ASP A 211 -24.80 22.18 4.83
CA ASP A 211 -24.09 21.91 6.09
C ASP A 211 -24.29 23.02 7.14
N PHE A 212 -25.57 23.30 7.41
CA PHE A 212 -25.92 24.31 8.39
C PHE A 212 -25.74 23.76 9.80
N THR A 213 -24.92 24.43 10.62
CA THR A 213 -24.69 24.06 12.01
C THR A 213 -25.00 25.24 12.93
N CYS A 214 -25.65 24.95 14.05
CA CYS A 214 -25.97 25.96 15.06
C CYS A 214 -25.91 25.34 16.46
N SER A 215 -25.31 26.08 17.40
CA SER A 215 -25.16 25.68 18.80
C SER A 215 -25.94 26.62 19.70
N PHE A 216 -26.51 26.08 20.79
CA PHE A 216 -27.39 26.78 21.71
C PHE A 216 -26.81 26.77 23.12
N TYR A 217 -26.66 27.97 23.68
CA TYR A 217 -26.31 28.16 25.07
C TYR A 217 -27.21 29.26 25.68
N PRO A 218 -28.13 28.92 26.60
CA PRO A 218 -28.42 27.57 27.10
C PRO A 218 -29.05 26.65 26.03
N PRO A 219 -29.04 25.32 26.22
CA PRO A 219 -29.70 24.38 25.31
C PRO A 219 -31.20 24.65 25.18
N ILE A 220 -31.77 24.44 23.99
CA ILE A 220 -33.21 24.58 23.77
C ILE A 220 -33.94 23.35 24.33
N TYR A 221 -34.84 23.56 25.29
CA TYR A 221 -35.67 22.47 25.83
C TYR A 221 -36.91 22.22 24.97
N ASN A 222 -37.00 21.01 24.39
CA ASN A 222 -38.16 20.52 23.67
C ASN A 222 -39.06 19.70 24.59
N ARG A 223 -40.11 20.34 25.13
CA ARG A 223 -41.08 19.71 26.04
C ARG A 223 -41.79 18.49 25.44
N LYS A 224 -42.03 18.48 24.12
CA LYS A 224 -42.81 17.40 23.47
C LYS A 224 -42.07 16.07 23.49
N GLU A 225 -40.75 16.12 23.27
CA GLU A 225 -39.88 14.94 23.20
C GLU A 225 -39.03 14.79 24.48
N ASN A 226 -39.26 15.64 25.48
CA ASN A 226 -38.47 15.75 26.71
C ASN A 226 -36.94 15.77 26.47
N ASP A 227 -36.48 16.62 25.56
CA ASP A 227 -35.11 16.62 25.05
C ASP A 227 -34.46 18.01 25.13
N TYR A 228 -33.15 18.05 25.34
CA TYR A 228 -32.35 19.27 25.36
C TYR A 228 -31.46 19.34 24.12
N ILE A 229 -31.72 20.34 23.28
CA ILE A 229 -31.02 20.56 22.02
C ILE A 229 -29.86 21.53 22.25
N LYS A 230 -28.65 20.98 22.33
CA LYS A 230 -27.39 21.73 22.45
C LYS A 230 -26.89 22.26 21.10
N SER A 231 -27.12 21.50 20.04
CA SER A 231 -26.76 21.88 18.68
C SER A 231 -27.63 21.13 17.68
N VAL A 232 -27.65 21.64 16.45
CA VAL A 232 -28.25 20.98 15.28
C VAL A 232 -27.30 21.08 14.10
N GLN A 233 -27.33 20.04 13.27
CA GLN A 233 -26.74 20.02 11.94
C GLN A 233 -27.85 19.69 10.94
N ILE A 234 -27.87 20.40 9.82
CA ILE A 234 -28.84 20.24 8.74
C ILE A 234 -28.06 20.08 7.45
N ASP A 235 -28.31 19.01 6.72
CA ASP A 235 -27.66 18.74 5.44
C ASP A 235 -27.90 19.89 4.46
N HIS A 236 -29.18 20.29 4.28
CA HIS A 236 -29.58 21.35 3.36
C HIS A 236 -30.74 22.19 3.91
N ILE A 237 -30.60 23.50 3.87
CA ILE A 237 -31.68 24.47 4.05
C ILE A 237 -31.91 25.17 2.72
N LEU A 238 -33.09 25.00 2.15
CA LEU A 238 -33.51 25.73 0.96
C LEU A 238 -34.50 26.82 1.36
N ILE A 239 -34.11 28.08 1.15
CA ILE A 239 -34.96 29.25 1.34
C ILE A 239 -35.56 29.62 -0.01
N SER A 240 -36.89 29.75 -0.07
CA SER A 240 -37.66 30.04 -1.27
C SER A 240 -38.70 31.13 -1.02
N PRO A 241 -39.31 31.69 -2.07
CA PRO A 241 -40.48 32.56 -1.93
C PRO A 241 -41.64 31.89 -1.19
N ALA A 242 -41.79 30.57 -1.28
CA ALA A 242 -42.89 29.84 -0.66
C ALA A 242 -42.63 29.42 0.81
N GLY A 243 -41.40 29.58 1.30
CA GLY A 243 -41.01 29.10 2.62
C GLY A 243 -39.60 28.55 2.72
N ILE A 244 -39.31 27.96 3.87
CA ILE A 244 -38.06 27.26 4.15
C ILE A 244 -38.30 25.75 4.06
N PHE A 245 -37.47 25.06 3.30
CA PHE A 245 -37.42 23.61 3.26
C PHE A 245 -36.19 23.12 4.01
N LEU A 246 -36.43 22.35 5.07
CA LEU A 246 -35.43 21.57 5.76
C LEU A 246 -35.33 20.24 5.01
N ILE A 247 -34.14 19.92 4.49
CA ILE A 247 -33.92 18.74 3.68
C ILE A 247 -32.83 17.91 4.34
N GLU A 248 -33.21 16.71 4.76
CA GLU A 248 -32.29 15.66 5.24
C GLU A 248 -32.08 14.65 4.11
N THR A 249 -30.83 14.28 3.85
CA THR A 249 -30.47 13.40 2.75
C THR A 249 -30.07 12.01 3.25
N LYS A 250 -30.61 10.98 2.60
CA LYS A 250 -30.26 9.58 2.89
C LYS A 250 -29.98 8.81 1.61
N ASN A 251 -28.76 8.29 1.49
CA ASN A 251 -28.36 7.38 0.41
C ASN A 251 -28.43 5.93 0.89
N TRP A 252 -29.60 5.52 1.38
CA TRP A 252 -29.83 4.19 1.96
C TRP A 252 -30.14 3.14 0.88
N SER A 253 -29.72 1.91 1.15
CA SER A 253 -30.16 0.73 0.41
C SER A 253 -31.47 0.19 1.00
N GLU A 254 -32.10 -0.77 0.32
CA GLU A 254 -33.27 -1.48 0.84
C GLU A 254 -32.99 -2.16 2.18
N HIS A 255 -31.79 -2.73 2.34
CA HIS A 255 -31.34 -3.31 3.60
C HIS A 255 -31.22 -2.27 4.72
N SER A 256 -30.66 -1.09 4.42
CA SER A 256 -30.56 0.00 5.39
C SER A 256 -31.94 0.56 5.78
N LEU A 257 -32.87 0.66 4.84
CA LEU A 257 -34.25 1.11 5.12
C LEU A 257 -34.97 0.18 6.11
N ASN A 258 -34.72 -1.13 6.00
CA ASN A 258 -35.35 -2.14 6.86
C ASN A 258 -34.60 -2.35 8.20
N ASN A 259 -33.52 -1.61 8.46
CA ASN A 259 -32.73 -1.76 9.68
C ASN A 259 -33.26 -0.89 10.82
N ILE A 260 -33.86 -1.53 11.82
CA ILE A 260 -34.47 -0.90 13.00
C ILE A 260 -33.42 -0.22 13.92
N ASN A 261 -32.15 -0.65 13.85
CA ASN A 261 -31.09 -0.12 14.72
C ASN A 261 -30.54 1.24 14.24
N LEU A 262 -30.94 1.71 13.05
CA LEU A 262 -30.52 3.02 12.56
C LEU A 262 -31.36 4.13 13.22
N ARG A 263 -30.70 5.25 13.52
CA ARG A 263 -31.37 6.44 14.03
C ARG A 263 -32.45 6.90 13.04
N SER A 264 -33.65 7.17 13.56
CA SER A 264 -34.79 7.63 12.76
C SER A 264 -34.53 8.99 12.10
N PRO A 265 -34.51 9.08 10.76
CA PRO A 265 -34.38 10.36 10.06
C PRO A 265 -35.59 11.28 10.31
N VAL A 266 -36.76 10.70 10.56
CA VAL A 266 -38.00 11.42 10.87
C VAL A 266 -37.90 12.14 12.21
N GLU A 267 -37.34 11.49 13.23
CA GLU A 267 -37.11 12.13 14.53
C GLU A 267 -36.03 13.20 14.44
N GLN A 268 -34.94 12.93 13.68
CA GLN A 268 -33.86 13.88 13.47
C GLN A 268 -34.38 15.19 12.86
N ILE A 269 -35.15 15.11 11.76
CA ILE A 269 -35.65 16.32 11.10
C ILE A 269 -36.71 17.05 11.94
N LYS A 270 -37.52 16.32 12.72
CA LYS A 270 -38.47 16.94 13.67
C LYS A 270 -37.77 17.71 14.79
N ARG A 271 -36.72 17.11 15.37
CA ARG A 271 -35.86 17.77 16.38
C ARG A 271 -35.26 19.06 15.81
N THR A 272 -34.73 18.98 14.60
CA THR A 272 -34.07 20.11 13.96
C THR A 272 -35.05 21.20 13.52
N ASN A 273 -36.24 20.83 13.04
CA ASN A 273 -37.33 21.77 12.76
C ASN A 273 -37.71 22.59 14.00
N PHE A 274 -37.86 21.93 15.15
CA PHE A 274 -38.22 22.61 16.38
C PHE A 274 -37.17 23.66 16.78
N ALA A 275 -35.89 23.32 16.69
CA ALA A 275 -34.79 24.25 16.96
C ALA A 275 -34.80 25.44 15.99
N LEU A 276 -34.93 25.18 14.69
CA LEU A 276 -34.98 26.23 13.68
C LEU A 276 -36.19 27.15 13.88
N PHE A 277 -37.37 26.59 14.14
CA PHE A 277 -38.58 27.37 14.42
C PHE A 277 -38.38 28.32 15.60
N LYS A 278 -37.74 27.86 16.68
CA LYS A 278 -37.43 28.70 17.85
C LYS A 278 -36.47 29.84 17.51
N ILE A 279 -35.47 29.60 16.67
CA ILE A 279 -34.54 30.62 16.20
C ILE A 279 -35.27 31.70 15.39
N LEU A 280 -36.10 31.28 14.42
CA LEU A 280 -36.77 32.18 13.48
C LEU A 280 -37.82 33.05 14.17
N THR A 281 -38.65 32.45 15.03
CA THR A 281 -39.79 33.12 15.68
C THR A 281 -39.35 34.19 16.68
N GLY A 282 -38.14 34.08 17.25
CA GLY A 282 -37.64 35.06 18.23
C GLY A 282 -36.88 36.25 17.64
N ARG A 283 -36.52 36.23 16.34
CA ARG A 283 -35.56 37.19 15.77
C ARG A 283 -35.93 37.73 14.39
N ILE A 284 -36.53 36.93 13.51
CA ILE A 284 -36.84 37.34 12.13
C ILE A 284 -38.23 37.94 11.99
N THR A 285 -39.22 37.52 12.79
CA THR A 285 -40.62 37.90 12.59
C THR A 285 -40.83 39.42 12.56
N ASN A 286 -40.05 40.17 13.34
CA ASN A 286 -40.07 41.63 13.37
C ASN A 286 -39.47 42.30 12.11
N SER A 287 -38.67 41.56 11.33
CA SER A 287 -38.00 42.04 10.11
C SER A 287 -38.78 41.71 8.84
N LEU A 288 -39.90 40.98 8.95
CA LEU A 288 -40.80 40.68 7.84
C LEU A 288 -41.89 41.73 7.74
N ASP A 289 -42.47 41.87 6.55
CA ASP A 289 -43.54 42.84 6.33
C ASP A 289 -44.76 42.47 7.19
N HIS A 290 -45.30 43.47 7.89
CA HIS A 290 -46.43 43.27 8.79
C HIS A 290 -47.73 43.12 8.01
N HIS A 291 -48.54 42.13 8.39
CA HIS A 291 -49.92 42.02 7.91
C HIS A 291 -50.87 42.62 8.95
N HIS A 292 -51.95 43.25 8.50
CA HIS A 292 -52.94 43.90 9.39
C HIS A 292 -53.65 42.93 10.35
N TRP A 293 -53.58 41.62 10.12
CA TRP A 293 -54.10 40.58 11.01
C TRP A 293 -53.09 40.01 12.01
N GLY A 294 -51.82 40.42 11.95
CA GLY A 294 -50.78 39.99 12.88
C GLY A 294 -49.48 39.55 12.20
N GLU A 295 -48.59 38.97 13.00
CA GLU A 295 -47.29 38.48 12.54
C GLU A 295 -47.42 37.30 11.57
N ARG A 296 -46.71 37.38 10.45
CA ARG A 296 -46.70 36.32 9.45
C ARG A 296 -45.85 35.15 9.93
N LYS A 297 -46.42 33.95 9.91
CA LYS A 297 -45.69 32.71 10.19
C LYS A 297 -44.71 32.42 9.06
N VAL A 298 -43.48 32.03 9.41
CA VAL A 298 -42.53 31.46 8.44
C VAL A 298 -42.85 29.97 8.22
N PRO A 299 -43.32 29.57 7.02
CA PRO A 299 -43.61 28.16 6.75
C PRO A 299 -42.30 27.38 6.63
N ILE A 300 -42.12 26.39 7.50
CA ILE A 300 -41.01 25.43 7.45
C ILE A 300 -41.57 24.07 7.04
N ARG A 301 -40.95 23.43 6.04
CA ARG A 301 -41.35 22.11 5.51
C ARG A 301 -40.21 21.12 5.70
N ASN A 302 -40.53 19.96 6.27
CA ASN A 302 -39.55 18.91 6.52
C ASN A 302 -39.58 17.90 5.38
N LEU A 303 -38.44 17.74 4.73
CA LEU A 303 -38.24 16.82 3.63
C LEU A 303 -37.14 15.83 3.98
N ILE A 304 -37.40 14.54 3.78
CA ILE A 304 -36.36 13.52 3.73
C ILE A 304 -36.24 13.11 2.27
N VAL A 305 -35.05 13.29 1.70
CA VAL A 305 -34.76 12.93 0.32
C VAL A 305 -33.95 11.65 0.29
N LEU A 306 -34.54 10.60 -0.28
CA LEU A 306 -33.90 9.32 -0.51
C LEU A 306 -33.39 9.23 -1.94
N ILE A 307 -32.13 8.83 -2.11
CA ILE A 307 -31.51 8.81 -3.44
C ILE A 307 -32.06 7.67 -4.31
N ASN A 308 -32.37 6.52 -3.69
CA ASN A 308 -32.72 5.29 -4.42
C ASN A 308 -34.18 4.91 -4.23
N GLN A 309 -34.53 4.42 -3.05
CA GLN A 309 -35.85 3.88 -2.73
C GLN A 309 -36.48 4.67 -1.57
N LYS A 310 -37.81 4.77 -1.56
CA LYS A 310 -38.58 5.36 -0.45
C LYS A 310 -39.53 4.34 0.19
N PRO A 311 -39.77 4.42 1.51
CA PRO A 311 -40.80 3.63 2.18
C PRO A 311 -42.20 3.92 1.63
N ARG A 312 -43.14 3.00 1.88
CA ARG A 312 -44.55 3.16 1.46
C ARG A 312 -45.32 4.03 2.44
N GLU A 313 -44.87 4.05 3.68
CA GLU A 313 -45.48 4.73 4.80
C GLU A 313 -45.33 6.25 4.66
N GLU A 314 -46.37 6.98 5.03
CA GLU A 314 -46.32 8.43 5.16
C GLU A 314 -46.18 8.84 6.63
N PHE A 315 -45.46 9.93 6.86
CA PHE A 315 -45.13 10.40 8.20
C PHE A 315 -45.77 11.76 8.47
N GLN A 316 -46.33 11.93 9.67
CA GLN A 316 -46.88 13.21 10.06
C GLN A 316 -45.80 14.30 10.11
N HIS A 317 -46.10 15.43 9.47
CA HIS A 317 -45.25 16.63 9.42
C HIS A 317 -43.91 16.47 8.68
N VAL A 318 -43.68 15.35 7.99
CA VAL A 318 -42.46 15.08 7.21
C VAL A 318 -42.83 14.43 5.88
N LYS A 319 -42.42 15.02 4.76
CA LYS A 319 -42.61 14.40 3.45
C LYS A 319 -41.34 13.64 3.06
N ILE A 320 -41.52 12.41 2.61
CA ILE A 320 -40.43 11.61 2.05
C ILE A 320 -40.53 11.66 0.53
N LEU A 321 -39.42 12.02 -0.12
CA LEU A 321 -39.30 12.18 -1.56
C LEU A 321 -38.12 11.36 -2.06
N ILE A 322 -38.21 10.90 -3.30
CA ILE A 322 -37.02 10.50 -4.06
C ILE A 322 -36.46 11.68 -4.84
N LEU A 323 -35.18 11.62 -5.24
CA LEU A 323 -34.48 12.74 -5.87
C LEU A 323 -35.27 13.37 -7.04
N LYS A 324 -35.86 12.56 -7.93
CA LYS A 324 -36.64 13.03 -9.09
C LYS A 324 -37.94 13.77 -8.74
N GLU A 325 -38.45 13.60 -7.51
CA GLU A 325 -39.68 14.26 -7.04
C GLU A 325 -39.39 15.61 -6.35
N LEU A 326 -38.13 15.84 -5.94
CA LEU A 326 -37.72 16.95 -5.09
C LEU A 326 -38.06 18.31 -5.71
N ARG A 327 -37.62 18.53 -6.94
CA ARG A 327 -37.78 19.81 -7.64
C ARG A 327 -39.25 20.19 -7.78
N ASN A 328 -40.05 19.31 -8.38
CA ASN A 328 -41.48 19.52 -8.60
C ASN A 328 -42.22 19.80 -7.28
N TYR A 329 -41.84 19.11 -6.20
CA TYR A 329 -42.45 19.34 -4.89
C TYR A 329 -42.13 20.71 -4.31
N VAL A 330 -40.88 21.17 -4.45
CA VAL A 330 -40.45 22.49 -3.98
C VAL A 330 -41.14 23.62 -4.76
N GLU A 331 -41.28 23.46 -6.07
CA GLU A 331 -41.90 24.45 -6.98
C GLU A 331 -43.44 24.51 -6.87
N TYR A 332 -44.09 23.49 -6.27
CA TYR A 332 -45.55 23.40 -6.16
C TYR A 332 -46.19 24.51 -5.32
N PHE A 333 -45.47 25.08 -4.34
CA PHE A 333 -46.07 25.97 -3.35
C PHE A 333 -46.15 27.42 -3.83
N LYS A 334 -47.27 28.09 -3.53
CA LYS A 334 -47.46 29.50 -3.87
C LYS A 334 -46.47 30.40 -3.10
N PRO A 335 -45.85 31.39 -3.76
CA PRO A 335 -45.01 32.38 -3.11
C PRO A 335 -45.75 33.12 -2.00
N SER A 336 -45.07 33.34 -0.88
CA SER A 336 -45.54 34.15 0.24
C SER A 336 -44.57 35.27 0.57
N PHE A 337 -43.28 35.11 0.32
CA PHE A 337 -42.24 36.10 0.57
C PHE A 337 -41.81 36.82 -0.69
N SER A 338 -41.46 38.10 -0.55
CA SER A 338 -40.73 38.83 -1.59
C SER A 338 -39.28 38.38 -1.65
N SER A 339 -38.60 38.61 -2.78
CA SER A 339 -37.17 38.28 -2.93
C SER A 339 -36.30 38.98 -1.87
N LYS A 340 -36.71 40.16 -1.39
CA LYS A 340 -36.03 40.88 -0.30
C LYS A 340 -36.18 40.14 1.03
N GLU A 341 -37.39 39.68 1.37
CA GLU A 341 -37.65 38.89 2.58
C GLU A 341 -36.89 37.55 2.54
N THR A 342 -36.88 36.86 1.39
CA THR A 342 -36.10 35.64 1.16
C THR A 342 -34.61 35.88 1.45
N GLN A 343 -34.05 36.99 0.96
CA GLN A 343 -32.65 37.35 1.20
C GLN A 343 -32.38 37.71 2.68
N ILE A 344 -33.31 38.40 3.37
CA ILE A 344 -33.19 38.71 4.80
C ILE A 344 -33.10 37.42 5.62
N ILE A 345 -33.99 36.46 5.35
CA ILE A 345 -34.00 35.15 6.01
C ILE A 345 -32.68 34.42 5.77
N ALA A 346 -32.22 34.37 4.52
CA ALA A 346 -30.97 33.71 4.16
C ALA A 346 -29.75 34.35 4.85
N ASN A 347 -29.65 35.68 4.86
CA ASN A 347 -28.55 36.40 5.49
C ASN A 347 -28.50 36.16 7.00
N PHE A 348 -29.65 36.16 7.66
CA PHE A 348 -29.74 35.85 9.09
C PHE A 348 -29.31 34.41 9.40
N LEU A 349 -29.73 33.43 8.61
CA LEU A 349 -29.27 32.04 8.81
C LEU A 349 -27.76 31.93 8.58
N LEU A 350 -27.23 32.58 7.54
CA LEU A 350 -25.79 32.61 7.27
C LEU A 350 -24.99 33.26 8.40
N SER A 351 -25.52 34.27 9.10
CA SER A 351 -24.82 34.93 10.21
C SER A 351 -24.70 34.05 11.45
N LEU A 352 -25.75 33.28 11.79
CA LEU A 352 -25.74 32.37 12.95
C LEU A 352 -24.66 31.29 12.86
N ASN A 353 -24.25 30.97 11.65
CA ASN A 353 -23.30 29.91 11.37
C ASN A 353 -21.84 30.42 11.32
N ARG A 354 -21.60 31.73 11.48
CA ARG A 354 -20.25 32.32 11.63
C ARG A 354 -19.78 32.38 13.09
N ASP A 355 -20.71 32.50 14.04
CA ASP A 355 -20.41 32.74 15.47
C ASP A 355 -19.86 31.50 16.22
N ASN A 356 -19.74 30.35 15.56
CA ASN A 356 -19.21 29.12 16.16
C ASN A 356 -17.67 29.03 16.18
N PHE A 357 -16.94 29.94 15.52
CA PHE A 357 -15.46 29.89 15.43
C PHE A 357 -14.70 30.75 16.48
N THR A 358 -15.37 31.58 17.27
CA THR A 358 -14.69 32.58 18.14
C THR A 358 -14.72 32.27 19.63
N LYS A 359 -15.14 31.06 20.05
CA LYS A 359 -15.17 30.68 21.48
C LYS A 359 -14.50 29.34 21.73
N THR A 360 -13.16 29.33 21.71
CA THR A 360 -12.35 28.33 22.43
C THR A 360 -11.43 29.04 23.44
N PRO A 361 -11.38 28.61 24.72
CA PRO A 361 -10.45 29.13 25.70
C PRO A 361 -9.02 28.61 25.46
N VAL A 362 -8.04 29.51 25.54
CA VAL A 362 -6.59 29.26 25.40
C VAL A 362 -6.07 28.37 26.54
N PRO A 363 -5.30 27.30 26.27
CA PRO A 363 -4.54 26.58 27.29
C PRO A 363 -3.21 27.28 27.57
N ILE A 364 -2.88 27.42 28.86
CA ILE A 364 -1.65 28.01 29.39
C ILE A 364 -0.49 27.02 29.20
N SER A 365 0.55 27.43 28.47
CA SER A 365 1.81 26.70 28.29
C SER A 365 2.70 26.77 29.54
N LYS A 366 3.29 25.63 29.94
CA LYS A 366 4.44 25.59 30.86
C LYS A 366 5.65 24.90 30.20
N SER A 367 6.64 25.73 29.89
CA SER A 367 8.10 25.55 29.92
C SER A 367 8.70 24.15 29.70
N GLU A 368 9.36 23.99 28.55
CA GLU A 368 10.44 23.02 28.30
C GLU A 368 11.74 23.47 28.98
N ARG A 369 12.51 22.52 29.54
CA ARG A 369 13.90 22.73 29.97
C ARG A 369 14.80 21.69 29.31
N SER A 370 15.68 22.19 28.45
CA SER A 370 16.75 21.49 27.75
C SER A 370 17.87 21.03 28.68
N ILE A 371 18.40 19.82 28.46
CA ILE A 371 19.74 19.42 28.93
C ILE A 371 20.51 18.86 27.73
N ARG A 372 21.66 19.48 27.42
CA ARG A 372 22.66 19.02 26.44
C ARG A 372 23.62 18.03 27.10
N PRO A 373 24.21 17.09 26.34
CA PRO A 373 25.18 16.11 26.85
C PRO A 373 26.63 16.63 26.78
N SER A 374 27.45 16.20 27.74
CA SER A 374 28.89 16.45 27.81
C SER A 374 29.68 15.46 26.96
N LEU A 375 30.55 15.99 26.10
CA LEU A 375 31.67 15.28 25.47
C LEU A 375 32.71 14.91 26.52
N ASP A 376 33.29 13.71 26.40
CA ASP A 376 34.63 13.44 26.91
C ASP A 376 35.40 12.61 25.88
N SER A 377 36.54 13.14 25.45
CA SER A 377 37.44 12.57 24.45
C SER A 377 38.79 12.32 25.10
N GLY A 378 39.08 11.05 25.38
CA GLY A 378 40.39 10.60 25.86
C GLY A 378 41.04 9.65 24.87
N SER A 379 42.04 10.14 24.13
CA SER A 379 42.92 9.34 23.29
C SER A 379 44.09 8.77 24.12
N MET A 380 44.30 7.45 24.06
CA MET A 380 45.59 6.84 24.39
C MET A 380 45.96 5.80 23.32
N THR A 381 47.12 6.03 22.72
CA THR A 381 47.83 5.14 21.79
C THR A 381 48.55 4.02 22.53
N TYR A 382 48.45 2.78 22.07
CA TYR A 382 49.48 1.76 22.30
C TYR A 382 49.69 0.88 21.06
N SER A 383 50.96 0.81 20.68
CA SER A 383 51.56 0.06 19.57
C SER A 383 51.31 -1.45 19.65
N ASN A 384 50.92 -2.07 18.54
CA ASN A 384 50.67 -3.51 18.45
C ASN A 384 51.33 -4.07 17.19
N VAL A 385 52.60 -4.47 17.28
CA VAL A 385 53.38 -5.04 16.15
C VAL A 385 53.50 -6.57 16.22
N ASP A 386 53.14 -7.21 17.34
CA ASP A 386 53.38 -8.66 17.51
C ASP A 386 52.15 -9.58 17.36
N THR A 387 50.96 -9.04 17.13
CA THR A 387 49.73 -9.84 16.96
C THR A 387 49.44 -10.26 15.51
N ILE A 388 50.11 -9.66 14.52
CA ILE A 388 49.82 -9.88 13.08
C ILE A 388 50.45 -11.18 12.53
N ASN A 389 51.55 -11.65 13.12
CA ASN A 389 52.28 -12.82 12.59
C ASN A 389 51.71 -14.17 13.05
N LYS A 390 50.95 -14.24 14.15
CA LYS A 390 50.30 -15.49 14.61
C LYS A 390 49.00 -15.84 13.87
N TRP A 391 48.31 -14.86 13.29
CA TRP A 391 47.06 -15.09 12.54
C TRP A 391 47.28 -15.50 11.07
N LYS A 392 48.46 -15.22 10.51
CA LYS A 392 48.81 -15.61 9.14
C LYS A 392 49.09 -17.11 9.00
N THR A 393 49.68 -17.73 10.01
CA THR A 393 49.98 -19.18 10.03
C THR A 393 48.77 -20.05 10.33
N ILE A 394 47.79 -19.57 11.10
CA ILE A 394 46.53 -20.29 11.37
C ILE A 394 45.59 -20.27 10.14
N LYS A 395 45.62 -19.20 9.32
CA LYS A 395 44.90 -19.15 8.03
C LYS A 395 45.50 -20.07 6.95
N LEU A 396 46.76 -20.47 7.08
CA LEU A 396 47.48 -21.31 6.12
C LEU A 396 47.00 -22.78 6.11
N ILE A 397 46.59 -23.32 7.26
CA ILE A 397 46.18 -24.73 7.39
C ILE A 397 44.69 -24.91 7.06
N PHE A 398 43.84 -23.92 7.37
CA PHE A 398 42.41 -23.97 7.03
C PHE A 398 42.10 -23.64 5.55
N GLY A 399 42.96 -22.87 4.86
CA GLY A 399 42.77 -22.53 3.45
C GLY A 399 43.03 -23.69 2.47
N VAL A 400 43.98 -24.57 2.78
CA VAL A 400 44.37 -25.67 1.88
C VAL A 400 43.40 -26.85 1.97
N ALA A 401 42.80 -27.09 3.14
CA ALA A 401 41.80 -28.14 3.34
C ALA A 401 40.43 -27.79 2.71
N LEU A 402 40.05 -26.51 2.65
CA LEU A 402 38.76 -26.09 2.08
C LEU A 402 38.74 -26.15 0.54
N ILE A 403 39.88 -25.91 -0.11
CA ILE A 403 39.98 -25.83 -1.58
C ILE A 403 40.00 -27.23 -2.22
N ALA A 404 40.64 -28.22 -1.59
CA ALA A 404 40.59 -29.61 -2.02
C ALA A 404 39.17 -30.21 -1.92
N ILE A 405 38.38 -29.77 -0.95
CA ILE A 405 36.96 -30.13 -0.81
C ILE A 405 36.12 -29.43 -1.89
N THR A 406 36.39 -28.17 -2.25
CA THR A 406 35.62 -27.48 -3.30
C THR A 406 35.91 -27.98 -4.72
N ILE A 407 37.14 -28.38 -5.03
CA ILE A 407 37.49 -28.89 -6.37
C ILE A 407 36.93 -30.30 -6.58
N THR A 408 37.00 -31.17 -5.55
CA THR A 408 36.38 -32.50 -5.60
C THR A 408 34.85 -32.45 -5.56
N PHE A 409 34.24 -31.45 -4.91
CA PHE A 409 32.79 -31.22 -4.93
C PHE A 409 32.29 -30.65 -6.26
N ILE A 410 33.07 -29.80 -6.94
CA ILE A 410 32.77 -29.30 -8.28
C ILE A 410 32.87 -30.42 -9.33
N ASP A 411 33.86 -31.30 -9.24
CA ASP A 411 33.95 -32.48 -10.12
C ASP A 411 32.87 -33.52 -9.83
N PHE A 412 32.46 -33.70 -8.57
CA PHE A 412 31.29 -34.53 -8.19
C PHE A 412 29.96 -33.95 -8.73
N LEU A 413 29.78 -32.63 -8.69
CA LEU A 413 28.61 -31.94 -9.29
C LEU A 413 28.64 -31.97 -10.83
N ARG A 414 29.83 -31.99 -11.44
CA ARG A 414 29.98 -32.15 -12.90
C ARG A 414 29.66 -33.57 -13.35
N GLN A 415 30.07 -34.57 -12.58
CA GLN A 415 29.80 -35.99 -12.83
C GLN A 415 28.34 -36.37 -12.54
N SER A 416 27.66 -35.67 -11.62
CA SER A 416 26.21 -35.82 -11.41
C SER A 416 25.37 -35.18 -12.52
N PHE A 417 25.89 -34.17 -13.22
CA PHE A 417 25.22 -33.53 -14.35
C PHE A 417 25.31 -34.36 -15.65
N ASP A 418 26.42 -35.06 -15.86
CA ASP A 418 26.64 -35.92 -17.05
C ASP A 418 25.86 -37.25 -17.01
N SER A 419 25.29 -37.63 -15.85
CA SER A 419 24.44 -38.81 -15.72
C SER A 419 22.95 -38.56 -16.00
N SER A 420 22.58 -37.36 -16.48
CA SER A 420 21.18 -37.02 -16.78
C SER A 420 20.80 -37.25 -18.25
N LYS A 421 21.16 -38.42 -18.80
CA LYS A 421 20.39 -39.00 -19.91
C LYS A 421 19.50 -40.11 -19.36
N THR A 422 18.20 -39.84 -19.45
CA THR A 422 17.07 -40.73 -19.17
C THR A 422 17.04 -41.32 -17.76
N ALA A 423 16.62 -40.50 -16.79
CA ALA A 423 16.02 -40.99 -15.56
C ALA A 423 14.58 -40.49 -15.51
N ASN A 424 13.63 -41.40 -15.70
CA ASN A 424 12.24 -41.18 -15.33
C ASN A 424 12.23 -40.85 -13.82
N PHE A 425 12.07 -39.56 -13.48
CA PHE A 425 11.92 -39.15 -12.10
C PHE A 425 10.55 -39.56 -11.60
N GLN A 426 10.53 -40.71 -10.94
CA GLN A 426 9.45 -41.15 -10.08
C GLN A 426 9.43 -40.22 -8.86
N TYR A 427 8.71 -39.10 -8.97
CA TYR A 427 8.43 -38.26 -7.80
C TYR A 427 7.69 -39.11 -6.77
N SER A 428 8.20 -39.17 -5.54
CA SER A 428 7.42 -39.68 -4.42
C SER A 428 6.18 -38.80 -4.29
N ALA A 429 5.03 -39.29 -4.78
CA ALA A 429 3.79 -38.53 -4.82
C ALA A 429 3.37 -38.17 -3.39
N GLN A 430 3.60 -36.92 -3.00
CA GLN A 430 3.09 -36.42 -1.74
C GLN A 430 1.57 -36.32 -1.88
N THR A 431 0.85 -36.96 -0.97
CA THR A 431 -0.60 -37.10 -1.10
C THR A 431 -1.31 -36.39 0.04
N ALA A 432 -2.53 -35.94 -0.22
CA ALA A 432 -3.37 -35.31 0.77
C ALA A 432 -4.79 -35.87 0.68
N ARG A 433 -5.54 -35.76 1.77
CA ARG A 433 -6.97 -36.08 1.82
C ARG A 433 -7.81 -34.84 1.94
N ILE A 434 -9.01 -34.87 1.34
CA ILE A 434 -9.98 -33.78 1.46
C ILE A 434 -10.60 -33.77 2.87
N ASN A 435 -10.39 -32.69 3.62
CA ASN A 435 -10.91 -32.48 4.98
C ASN A 435 -12.20 -31.63 5.03
N SER A 436 -12.85 -31.41 3.89
CA SER A 436 -14.16 -30.74 3.82
C SER A 436 -15.30 -31.77 3.75
N LYS A 437 -16.19 -31.79 4.75
CA LYS A 437 -17.35 -32.72 4.80
C LYS A 437 -18.31 -32.58 3.61
N LYS A 438 -18.31 -31.44 2.91
CA LYS A 438 -19.14 -31.18 1.71
C LYS A 438 -18.40 -31.47 0.39
N GLY A 439 -17.17 -31.98 0.45
CA GLY A 439 -16.26 -32.04 -0.69
C GLY A 439 -15.55 -30.71 -0.95
N LEU A 440 -14.60 -30.72 -1.88
CA LEU A 440 -13.77 -29.57 -2.23
C LEU A 440 -13.73 -29.37 -3.75
N HIS A 441 -13.92 -28.13 -4.21
CA HIS A 441 -13.95 -27.80 -5.63
C HIS A 441 -12.54 -27.75 -6.22
N LEU A 442 -12.27 -28.59 -7.21
CA LEU A 442 -11.08 -28.54 -8.06
C LEU A 442 -11.30 -27.45 -9.12
N ARG A 443 -10.37 -26.49 -9.20
CA ARG A 443 -10.48 -25.34 -10.11
C ARG A 443 -9.41 -25.35 -11.19
N ASP A 444 -9.70 -24.70 -12.31
CA ASP A 444 -8.75 -24.55 -13.42
C ASP A 444 -7.62 -23.57 -13.12
N GLN A 445 -7.85 -22.63 -12.20
CA GLN A 445 -6.90 -21.60 -11.78
C GLN A 445 -6.82 -21.52 -10.24
N PRO A 446 -5.68 -21.07 -9.66
CA PRO A 446 -5.49 -20.91 -8.23
C PRO A 446 -6.24 -19.67 -7.68
N SER A 447 -7.57 -19.68 -7.77
CA SER A 447 -8.44 -18.60 -7.29
C SER A 447 -9.85 -19.11 -7.00
N SER A 448 -10.50 -18.53 -5.98
CA SER A 448 -11.91 -18.76 -5.64
C SER A 448 -12.88 -18.43 -6.79
N ARG A 449 -12.44 -17.61 -7.75
CA ARG A 449 -13.18 -17.24 -8.96
C ARG A 449 -12.88 -18.13 -10.17
N GLY A 450 -11.89 -19.03 -10.08
CA GLY A 450 -11.55 -19.98 -11.14
C GLY A 450 -12.74 -20.90 -11.45
N LYS A 451 -12.84 -21.39 -12.69
CA LYS A 451 -13.91 -22.30 -13.09
C LYS A 451 -13.78 -23.61 -12.31
N ILE A 452 -14.89 -24.09 -11.75
CA ILE A 452 -14.94 -25.40 -11.10
C ILE A 452 -14.86 -26.47 -12.20
N LEU A 453 -13.81 -27.28 -12.17
CA LEU A 453 -13.64 -28.46 -13.03
C LEU A 453 -14.50 -29.61 -12.52
N LEU A 454 -14.41 -29.90 -11.22
CA LEU A 454 -15.18 -30.93 -10.53
C LEU A 454 -15.18 -30.69 -9.00
N THR A 455 -15.93 -31.50 -8.26
CA THR A 455 -15.90 -31.50 -6.79
C THR A 455 -15.39 -32.84 -6.29
N ILE A 456 -14.32 -32.82 -5.52
CA ILE A 456 -13.69 -34.01 -4.93
C ILE A 456 -14.38 -34.31 -3.60
N PRO A 457 -14.96 -35.50 -3.40
CA PRO A 457 -15.63 -35.88 -2.15
C PRO A 457 -14.73 -35.84 -0.90
N PHE A 458 -15.35 -35.80 0.27
CA PHE A 458 -14.66 -35.90 1.57
C PHE A 458 -13.84 -37.19 1.68
N ASN A 459 -12.67 -37.13 2.32
CA ASN A 459 -11.78 -38.26 2.60
C ASN A 459 -11.14 -38.94 1.37
N GLU A 460 -11.41 -38.43 0.17
CA GLU A 460 -10.73 -38.82 -1.06
C GLU A 460 -9.27 -38.36 -1.07
N LYS A 461 -8.43 -39.16 -1.73
CA LYS A 461 -6.98 -38.93 -1.82
C LYS A 461 -6.64 -38.21 -3.12
N VAL A 462 -5.78 -37.20 -3.03
CA VAL A 462 -5.25 -36.44 -4.17
C VAL A 462 -3.72 -36.49 -4.18
N GLU A 463 -3.12 -36.41 -5.35
CA GLU A 463 -1.68 -36.31 -5.53
C GLU A 463 -1.29 -34.85 -5.68
N ILE A 464 -0.36 -34.35 -4.85
CA ILE A 464 0.10 -32.97 -4.94
C ILE A 464 1.22 -32.89 -5.97
N ILE A 465 0.99 -32.08 -6.99
CA ILE A 465 1.96 -31.79 -8.06
C ILE A 465 2.79 -30.56 -7.69
N ASP A 466 2.16 -29.52 -7.14
CA ASP A 466 2.82 -28.24 -6.86
C ASP A 466 2.14 -27.52 -5.68
N LYS A 467 2.93 -26.92 -4.79
CA LYS A 467 2.45 -26.16 -3.62
C LYS A 467 2.65 -24.65 -3.75
N SER A 468 3.19 -24.18 -4.87
CA SER A 468 3.58 -22.78 -5.10
C SER A 468 2.44 -21.88 -5.58
N GLY A 469 1.18 -22.32 -5.50
CA GLY A 469 0.06 -21.50 -5.92
C GLY A 469 -0.17 -20.28 -5.03
N ASN A 470 -0.87 -19.29 -5.58
CA ASN A 470 -1.10 -18.00 -4.93
C ASN A 470 -1.82 -18.16 -3.57
N GLY A 471 -1.57 -17.22 -2.65
CA GLY A 471 -2.33 -17.10 -1.40
C GLY A 471 -3.61 -16.29 -1.61
N GLU A 472 -4.72 -16.72 -1.03
CA GLU A 472 -6.01 -16.04 -1.09
C GLU A 472 -6.69 -16.06 0.28
N THR A 473 -7.36 -14.95 0.64
CA THR A 473 -8.18 -14.87 1.85
C THR A 473 -9.64 -15.15 1.50
N ILE A 474 -10.17 -16.28 1.97
CA ILE A 474 -11.56 -16.70 1.75
C ILE A 474 -12.23 -16.86 3.12
N TYR A 475 -13.37 -16.19 3.33
CA TYR A 475 -14.09 -16.18 4.61
C TYR A 475 -13.22 -15.81 5.84
N GLY A 476 -12.27 -14.90 5.66
CA GLY A 476 -11.39 -14.41 6.73
C GLY A 476 -10.19 -15.30 7.05
N GLN A 477 -9.99 -16.40 6.32
CA GLN A 477 -8.83 -17.28 6.46
C GLN A 477 -7.93 -17.16 5.23
N THR A 478 -6.62 -17.06 5.43
CA THR A 478 -5.62 -16.94 4.35
C THR A 478 -4.91 -18.27 4.18
N ALA A 479 -5.05 -18.86 3.00
CA ALA A 479 -4.42 -20.13 2.65
C ALA A 479 -3.96 -20.13 1.19
N TYR A 480 -3.17 -21.13 0.81
CA TYR A 480 -2.52 -21.23 -0.50
C TYR A 480 -3.23 -22.24 -1.41
N TRP A 481 -3.14 -22.01 -2.71
CA TRP A 481 -3.64 -22.96 -3.70
C TRP A 481 -2.57 -24.02 -4.02
N TYR A 482 -2.93 -25.30 -3.95
CA TYR A 482 -2.08 -26.42 -4.35
C TYR A 482 -2.57 -26.99 -5.67
N LYS A 483 -1.65 -27.23 -6.60
CA LYS A 483 -1.91 -27.96 -7.84
C LYS A 483 -1.89 -29.45 -7.53
N VAL A 484 -2.94 -30.14 -7.92
CA VAL A 484 -3.13 -31.56 -7.65
C VAL A 484 -3.55 -32.30 -8.90
N ASP A 485 -3.27 -33.60 -8.94
CA ASP A 485 -3.92 -34.53 -9.84
C ASP A 485 -4.95 -35.36 -9.05
N TYR A 486 -6.14 -35.46 -9.61
CA TYR A 486 -7.19 -36.33 -9.12
C TYR A 486 -7.78 -37.12 -10.29
N ASN A 487 -7.52 -38.43 -10.30
CA ASN A 487 -7.97 -39.35 -11.35
C ASN A 487 -7.64 -38.87 -12.77
N GLY A 488 -6.43 -38.32 -12.99
CA GLY A 488 -5.97 -37.80 -14.27
C GLY A 488 -6.50 -36.41 -14.64
N THR A 489 -7.28 -35.77 -13.76
CA THR A 489 -7.69 -34.36 -13.90
C THR A 489 -6.82 -33.49 -13.02
N THR A 490 -5.97 -32.67 -13.65
CA THR A 490 -5.12 -31.70 -12.97
C THR A 490 -5.84 -30.38 -12.73
N GLY A 491 -5.76 -29.85 -11.51
CA GLY A 491 -6.34 -28.55 -11.15
C GLY A 491 -5.83 -28.03 -9.81
N TRP A 492 -6.51 -27.03 -9.26
CA TRP A 492 -6.11 -26.33 -8.05
C TRP A 492 -7.12 -26.51 -6.92
N LEU A 493 -6.61 -26.81 -5.72
CA LEU A 493 -7.37 -26.90 -4.48
C LEU A 493 -6.85 -25.90 -3.45
N TRP A 494 -7.74 -25.37 -2.63
CA TRP A 494 -7.36 -24.47 -1.54
C TRP A 494 -6.90 -25.30 -0.32
N ASN A 495 -5.66 -25.10 0.11
CA ASN A 495 -4.95 -26.04 0.99
C ASN A 495 -5.49 -26.10 2.43
N GLU A 496 -6.27 -25.12 2.88
CA GLU A 496 -6.94 -25.12 4.19
C GLU A 496 -7.81 -26.37 4.39
N TYR A 497 -8.36 -26.91 3.31
CA TYR A 497 -9.20 -28.11 3.34
C TYR A 497 -8.44 -29.39 2.97
N LEU A 498 -7.11 -29.38 3.00
CA LEU A 498 -6.27 -30.54 2.74
C LEU A 498 -5.59 -31.04 4.01
N GLN A 499 -5.70 -32.35 4.27
CA GLN A 499 -4.93 -33.03 5.29
C GLN A 499 -3.78 -33.78 4.64
N MET A 500 -2.55 -33.31 4.85
CA MET A 500 -1.34 -33.96 4.34
C MET A 500 -1.19 -35.37 4.95
N GLN A 501 -0.79 -36.35 4.12
CA GLN A 501 -0.54 -37.74 4.55
C GLN A 501 0.94 -38.05 4.72
#